data_AF-A0A953RN33-F1
#
_entry.id   AF-A0A953RN33-F1
#
_cell.length_a   1.000
_cell.length_b   1.000
_cell.length_c   1.000
_cell.angle_alpha   90.00
_cell.angle_beta   90.00
_cell.angle_gamma   90.00
#
_symmetry.space_group_name_H-M   'P 1'
#
loop_
_entity.id
_entity.type
_entity.pdbx_description
1 polymer ?
#
loop_
_entity_poly.entity_id
_entity_poly.type
_entity_poly.pdbx_seq_one_letter_code
_entity_poly.pdbx_strand_id
1 'polypeptide(L)'
;MVAALRELAAFAEDHGVILAMQNHGPDIVNRFEDVLSLIEEVGSPVFKACMDINIEPEAESAERAASMVNATGRLQVHSHFNGEFARRPDGAAELVAGGYFDRGFWGRKVAYPAYVGALVASGYEGYIDWEFCHPAMEKGRPADINYVHNQTQLALEYMRGLRAEALQGVQRLTA
;
A
#
# COMPACT_ATOMS: atom_id res chain seq x y z
N MET A 1 -0.92 -24.08 7.64
CA MET A 1 -1.36 -22.68 7.48
C MET A 1 -2.80 -22.62 6.97
N VAL A 2 -3.10 -23.14 5.79
CA VAL A 2 -4.44 -23.03 5.15
C VAL A 2 -5.60 -23.53 6.00
N ALA A 3 -5.46 -24.68 6.68
CA ALA A 3 -6.51 -25.19 7.56
C ALA A 3 -6.88 -24.20 8.69
N ALA A 4 -5.87 -23.57 9.31
CA ALA A 4 -6.08 -22.56 10.34
C ALA A 4 -6.71 -21.27 9.77
N LEU A 5 -6.33 -20.87 8.55
CA LEU A 5 -6.94 -19.72 7.87
C LEU A 5 -8.41 -19.99 7.50
N ARG A 6 -8.76 -21.21 7.12
CA ARG A 6 -10.16 -21.60 6.87
C ARG A 6 -11.00 -21.52 8.15
N GLU A 7 -10.46 -22.01 9.27
CA GLU A 7 -11.13 -21.91 10.57
C GLU A 7 -11.30 -20.44 11.00
N LEU A 8 -10.26 -19.63 10.87
CA LEU A 8 -10.31 -18.20 11.17
C LEU A 8 -11.31 -17.46 10.26
N ALA A 9 -11.36 -17.82 8.97
CA ALA A 9 -12.29 -17.20 8.03
C ALA A 9 -13.75 -17.56 8.33
N ALA A 10 -14.03 -18.81 8.73
CA ALA A 10 -15.36 -19.19 9.19
C ALA A 10 -15.79 -18.39 10.43
N PHE A 11 -14.87 -18.25 11.40
CA PHE A 11 -15.13 -17.42 12.58
C PHE A 11 -15.36 -15.94 12.21
N ALA A 12 -14.54 -15.37 11.32
CA ALA A 12 -14.71 -13.99 10.87
C ALA A 12 -16.06 -13.78 10.15
N GLU A 13 -16.48 -14.75 9.34
CA GLU A 13 -17.76 -14.74 8.64
C GLU A 13 -18.95 -14.69 9.62
N ASP A 14 -18.93 -15.52 10.67
CA ASP A 14 -19.95 -15.51 11.74
C ASP A 14 -20.08 -14.15 12.43
N HIS A 15 -19.02 -13.34 12.40
CA HIS A 15 -18.96 -12.01 13.00
C HIS A 15 -19.11 -10.86 12.00
N GLY A 16 -19.34 -11.14 10.72
CA GLY A 16 -19.43 -10.11 9.67
C GLY A 16 -18.13 -9.33 9.47
N VAL A 17 -16.99 -9.96 9.77
CA VAL A 17 -15.64 -9.38 9.64
C VAL A 17 -15.00 -9.85 8.34
N ILE A 18 -14.37 -8.92 7.63
CA ILE A 18 -13.49 -9.22 6.51
C ILE A 18 -12.05 -9.37 7.04
N LEU A 19 -11.39 -10.46 6.65
CA LEU A 19 -9.96 -10.67 6.88
C LEU A 19 -9.20 -10.21 5.64
N ALA A 20 -8.17 -9.39 5.81
CA ALA A 20 -7.33 -8.92 4.70
C ALA A 20 -5.90 -9.46 4.86
N MET A 21 -5.47 -10.33 3.96
CA MET A 21 -4.11 -10.88 3.92
C MET A 21 -3.18 -9.89 3.23
N GLN A 22 -2.18 -9.40 3.96
CA GLN A 22 -1.11 -8.58 3.42
C GLN A 22 -0.11 -9.47 2.68
N ASN A 23 0.40 -9.03 1.52
CA ASN A 23 1.72 -9.48 1.12
C ASN A 23 2.70 -8.98 2.19
N HIS A 24 3.52 -9.84 2.78
CA HIS A 24 4.55 -9.47 3.74
C HIS A 24 5.68 -10.51 3.77
N GLY A 25 6.80 -10.16 3.14
CA GLY A 25 8.00 -10.99 3.15
C GLY A 25 8.77 -10.98 4.47
N PRO A 26 9.82 -11.81 4.62
CA PRO A 26 10.46 -12.62 3.58
C PRO A 26 10.04 -14.11 3.52
N ASP A 27 8.99 -14.51 4.23
CA ASP A 27 8.71 -15.94 4.42
C ASP A 27 7.70 -16.50 3.41
N ILE A 28 6.41 -16.49 3.77
CA ILE A 28 5.40 -17.35 3.10
C ILE A 28 4.61 -16.59 2.03
N VAL A 29 4.36 -15.30 2.23
CA VAL A 29 3.52 -14.47 1.36
C VAL A 29 4.33 -13.25 0.96
N ASN A 30 5.19 -13.39 -0.05
CA ASN A 30 6.20 -12.39 -0.37
C ASN A 30 5.74 -11.38 -1.40
N ARG A 31 4.78 -11.77 -2.23
CA ARG A 31 4.26 -10.97 -3.35
C ARG A 31 2.74 -11.04 -3.42
N PHE A 32 2.13 -10.14 -4.18
CA PHE A 32 0.68 -10.17 -4.38
C PHE A 32 0.19 -11.49 -5.00
N GLU A 33 0.99 -12.16 -5.84
CA GLU A 33 0.61 -13.46 -6.41
C GLU A 33 0.49 -14.56 -5.35
N ASP A 34 1.31 -14.50 -4.30
CA ASP A 34 1.25 -15.44 -3.18
C ASP A 34 -0.04 -15.20 -2.37
N VAL A 35 -0.42 -13.93 -2.17
CA VAL A 35 -1.68 -13.56 -1.53
C VAL A 35 -2.87 -14.12 -2.32
N LEU A 36 -2.89 -13.92 -3.64
CA LEU A 36 -3.98 -14.38 -4.50
C LEU A 36 -4.09 -15.90 -4.50
N SER A 37 -2.95 -16.60 -4.59
CA SER A 37 -2.89 -18.06 -4.51
C SER A 37 -3.41 -18.57 -3.17
N LEU A 38 -3.06 -17.90 -2.06
CA LEU A 38 -3.53 -18.27 -0.72
C LEU A 38 -5.02 -17.97 -0.52
N ILE A 39 -5.54 -16.86 -1.07
CA ILE A 39 -6.97 -16.55 -1.05
C ILE A 39 -7.76 -17.64 -1.78
N GLU A 40 -7.29 -18.04 -2.96
CA GLU A 40 -7.90 -19.12 -3.74
C GLU A 40 -7.87 -20.45 -2.96
N GLU A 41 -6.74 -20.81 -2.34
CA GLU A 41 -6.62 -22.05 -1.58
C GLU A 41 -7.51 -22.06 -0.33
N VAL A 42 -7.63 -20.93 0.38
CA VAL A 42 -8.52 -20.81 1.54
C VAL A 42 -9.98 -20.92 1.10
N GLY A 43 -10.36 -20.28 -0.01
CA GLY A 43 -11.67 -20.42 -0.63
C GLY A 43 -12.84 -19.79 0.15
N SER A 44 -12.56 -18.79 0.99
CA SER A 44 -13.59 -18.11 1.80
C SER A 44 -13.97 -16.75 1.20
N PRO A 45 -15.27 -16.37 1.19
CA PRO A 45 -15.71 -15.08 0.68
C PRO A 45 -15.24 -13.90 1.53
N VAL A 46 -14.94 -14.10 2.83
CA VAL A 46 -14.50 -13.03 3.73
C VAL A 46 -12.98 -12.89 3.83
N PHE A 47 -12.23 -13.78 3.18
CA PHE A 47 -10.78 -13.72 3.13
C PHE A 47 -10.32 -12.99 1.87
N LYS A 48 -9.79 -11.79 2.04
CA LYS A 48 -9.52 -10.77 1.02
C LYS A 48 -8.05 -10.33 1.07
N ALA A 49 -7.69 -9.38 0.21
CA ALA A 49 -6.34 -8.87 0.06
C ALA A 49 -6.15 -7.50 0.74
N CYS A 50 -5.03 -7.37 1.46
CA CYS A 50 -4.36 -6.11 1.74
C CYS A 50 -3.11 -6.04 0.85
N MET A 51 -2.93 -4.97 0.09
CA MET A 51 -1.76 -4.83 -0.78
C MET A 51 -0.82 -3.74 -0.27
N ASP A 52 0.43 -4.12 -0.04
CA ASP A 52 1.52 -3.21 0.31
C ASP A 52 2.56 -3.20 -0.82
N ILE A 53 2.55 -2.14 -1.62
CA ILE A 53 3.49 -1.97 -2.72
C ILE A 53 4.94 -1.79 -2.25
N ASN A 54 5.16 -1.39 -0.99
CA ASN A 54 6.50 -1.06 -0.48
C ASN A 54 7.45 -2.25 -0.42
N ILE A 55 6.87 -3.41 -0.24
CA ILE A 55 7.57 -4.65 -0.01
C ILE A 55 7.47 -5.59 -1.21
N GLU A 56 6.76 -5.17 -2.27
CA GLU A 56 6.81 -5.85 -3.55
C GLU A 56 8.23 -5.81 -4.14
N PRO A 57 8.70 -6.94 -4.70
CA PRO A 57 9.79 -6.88 -5.65
C PRO A 57 9.42 -5.92 -6.78
N GLU A 58 10.36 -5.04 -7.15
CA GLU A 58 10.16 -4.05 -8.20
C GLU A 58 9.10 -2.97 -7.84
N ALA A 59 9.02 -2.59 -6.55
CA ALA A 59 8.16 -1.52 -6.04
C ALA A 59 8.29 -0.16 -6.78
N GLU A 60 9.36 0.06 -7.53
CA GLU A 60 9.60 1.27 -8.34
C GLU A 60 9.03 1.19 -9.77
N SER A 61 8.57 0.02 -10.22
CA SER A 61 7.98 -0.16 -11.55
C SER A 61 6.50 0.24 -11.58
N ALA A 62 6.18 1.15 -12.47
CA ALA A 62 4.80 1.56 -12.75
C ALA A 62 3.97 0.41 -13.34
N GLU A 63 4.57 -0.39 -14.22
CA GLU A 63 3.93 -1.56 -14.82
C GLU A 63 3.58 -2.60 -13.74
N ARG A 64 4.52 -2.85 -12.83
CA ARG A 64 4.32 -3.77 -11.72
C ARG A 64 3.22 -3.28 -10.79
N ALA A 65 3.23 -2.00 -10.43
CA ALA A 65 2.17 -1.37 -9.63
C ALA A 65 0.78 -1.56 -10.26
N ALA A 66 0.64 -1.27 -11.55
CA ALA A 66 -0.62 -1.46 -12.27
C ALA A 66 -1.03 -2.94 -12.34
N SER A 67 -0.08 -3.85 -12.56
CA SER A 67 -0.35 -5.29 -12.61
C SER A 67 -0.92 -5.82 -11.30
N MET A 68 -0.40 -5.36 -10.15
CA MET A 68 -0.88 -5.74 -8.83
C MET A 68 -2.34 -5.32 -8.61
N VAL A 69 -2.68 -4.06 -8.93
CA VAL A 69 -4.05 -3.56 -8.80
C VAL A 69 -5.00 -4.35 -9.71
N ASN A 70 -4.62 -4.56 -10.97
CA ASN A 70 -5.45 -5.25 -11.94
C ASN A 70 -5.68 -6.72 -11.57
N ALA A 71 -4.64 -7.41 -11.08
CA ALA A 71 -4.73 -8.81 -10.69
C ALA A 71 -5.58 -9.01 -9.43
N THR A 72 -5.46 -8.10 -8.47
CA THR A 72 -6.18 -8.20 -7.19
C THR A 72 -7.63 -7.74 -7.32
N GLY A 73 -7.90 -6.71 -8.12
CA GLY A 73 -9.25 -6.23 -8.42
C GLY A 73 -10.11 -6.07 -7.17
N ARG A 74 -11.30 -6.69 -7.17
CA ARG A 74 -12.25 -6.61 -6.05
C ARG A 74 -11.83 -7.39 -4.79
N LEU A 75 -10.78 -8.22 -4.88
CA LEU A 75 -10.24 -8.89 -3.70
C LEU A 75 -9.44 -7.92 -2.84
N GLN A 76 -8.83 -6.88 -3.43
CA GLN A 76 -8.17 -5.85 -2.65
C GLN A 76 -9.22 -5.02 -1.91
N VAL A 77 -9.16 -5.02 -0.59
CA VAL A 77 -10.07 -4.25 0.28
C VAL A 77 -9.32 -3.26 1.17
N HIS A 78 -8.01 -3.43 1.28
CA HIS A 78 -7.12 -2.59 2.07
C HIS A 78 -5.77 -2.43 1.34
N SER A 79 -5.01 -1.40 1.67
CA SER A 79 -3.65 -1.21 1.18
C SER A 79 -2.82 -0.47 2.21
N HIS A 80 -1.51 -0.75 2.24
CA HIS A 80 -0.57 0.04 3.02
C HIS A 80 0.33 0.86 2.10
N PHE A 81 0.78 1.99 2.63
CA PHE A 81 1.86 2.77 2.05
C PHE A 81 2.79 3.27 3.15
N ASN A 82 4.09 3.39 2.85
CA ASN A 82 5.11 3.92 3.75
C ASN A 82 5.95 5.00 3.08
N GLY A 83 6.84 5.61 3.87
CA GLY A 83 7.92 6.43 3.36
C GLY A 83 8.28 7.58 4.27
N GLU A 84 9.33 8.29 3.85
CA GLU A 84 9.69 9.59 4.38
C GLU A 84 9.32 10.64 3.34
N PHE A 85 8.81 11.77 3.81
CA PHE A 85 8.34 12.86 2.98
C PHE A 85 9.07 14.15 3.32
N ALA A 86 9.23 14.99 2.30
CA ALA A 86 9.72 16.35 2.43
C ALA A 86 8.76 17.32 1.75
N ARG A 87 8.92 18.61 2.07
CA ARG A 87 8.20 19.68 1.39
C ARG A 87 9.08 20.26 0.29
N ARG A 88 8.57 20.27 -0.94
CA ARG A 88 9.20 20.91 -2.08
C ARG A 88 9.18 22.45 -1.94
N PRO A 89 10.00 23.18 -2.72
CA PRO A 89 9.97 24.65 -2.74
C PRO A 89 8.61 25.25 -3.10
N ASP A 90 7.79 24.53 -3.88
CA ASP A 90 6.43 24.94 -4.24
C ASP A 90 5.37 24.63 -3.16
N GLY A 91 5.81 24.06 -2.02
CA GLY A 91 4.96 23.72 -0.88
C GLY A 91 4.34 22.33 -0.94
N ALA A 92 4.44 21.60 -2.05
CA ALA A 92 3.87 20.25 -2.17
C ALA A 92 4.70 19.21 -1.40
N ALA A 93 4.04 18.16 -0.93
CA ALA A 93 4.72 17.00 -0.34
C ALA A 93 5.36 16.14 -1.44
N GLU A 94 6.56 15.64 -1.20
CA GLU A 94 7.24 14.67 -2.04
C GLU A 94 7.75 13.49 -1.23
N LEU A 95 7.67 12.28 -1.81
CA LEU A 95 8.34 11.10 -1.27
C LEU A 95 9.85 11.27 -1.42
N VAL A 96 10.62 11.14 -0.34
CA VAL A 96 12.11 11.19 -0.36
C VAL A 96 12.76 9.85 -0.03
N ALA A 97 12.04 8.93 0.62
CA ALA A 97 12.45 7.56 0.86
C ALA A 97 11.22 6.66 0.98
N GLY A 98 11.37 5.37 0.73
CA GLY A 98 10.26 4.42 0.87
C GLY A 98 10.62 2.98 0.53
N GLY A 99 9.63 2.11 0.56
CA GLY A 99 9.81 0.68 0.33
C GLY A 99 10.32 -0.06 1.56
N TYR A 100 10.94 -1.21 1.35
CA TYR A 100 11.59 -1.97 2.43
C TYR A 100 12.72 -1.16 3.09
N PHE A 101 12.82 -1.21 4.42
CA PHE A 101 13.88 -0.52 5.17
C PHE A 101 15.22 -1.26 5.03
N ASP A 102 15.92 -0.98 3.94
CA ASP A 102 17.20 -1.57 3.57
C ASP A 102 18.18 -0.49 3.07
N ARG A 103 19.31 -0.90 2.46
CA ARG A 103 20.30 0.03 1.89
C ARG A 103 19.76 0.94 0.78
N GLY A 104 18.67 0.53 0.11
CA GLY A 104 18.05 1.30 -0.95
C GLY A 104 16.92 2.21 -0.47
N PHE A 105 16.50 2.14 0.79
CA PHE A 105 15.38 2.91 1.34
C PHE A 105 15.46 4.41 1.02
N TRP A 106 16.58 5.04 1.35
CA TRP A 106 16.81 6.48 1.14
C TRP A 106 16.97 6.79 -0.35
N GLY A 107 16.09 7.63 -0.88
CA GLY A 107 16.08 8.02 -2.30
C GLY A 107 15.19 7.14 -3.18
N ARG A 108 14.75 5.96 -2.72
CA ARG A 108 13.83 5.09 -3.46
C ARG A 108 12.53 5.81 -3.78
N LYS A 109 12.06 5.66 -5.03
CA LYS A 109 10.77 6.19 -5.47
C LYS A 109 9.81 5.04 -5.77
N VAL A 110 9.12 4.57 -4.73
CA VAL A 110 8.02 3.62 -4.89
C VAL A 110 7.00 4.19 -5.87
N ALA A 111 6.46 3.34 -6.74
CA ALA A 111 5.59 3.71 -7.87
C ALA A 111 4.16 4.10 -7.45
N TYR A 112 4.02 4.85 -6.34
CA TYR A 112 2.73 5.33 -5.85
C TYR A 112 1.89 6.08 -6.88
N PRO A 113 2.44 6.95 -7.76
CA PRO A 113 1.62 7.62 -8.77
C PRO A 113 0.91 6.62 -9.70
N ALA A 114 1.63 5.60 -10.16
CA ALA A 114 1.06 4.55 -11.00
C ALA A 114 0.08 3.66 -10.23
N TYR A 115 0.43 3.32 -8.98
CA TYR A 115 -0.40 2.50 -8.11
C TYR A 115 -1.76 3.16 -7.79
N VAL A 116 -1.72 4.41 -7.32
CA VAL A 116 -2.93 5.20 -7.03
C VAL A 116 -3.73 5.47 -8.30
N GLY A 117 -3.05 5.74 -9.42
CA GLY A 117 -3.69 5.88 -10.73
C GLY A 117 -4.49 4.64 -11.12
N ALA A 118 -3.89 3.46 -10.97
CA ALA A 118 -4.54 2.19 -11.25
C ALA A 118 -5.72 1.91 -10.29
N LEU A 119 -5.58 2.17 -8.99
CA LEU A 119 -6.66 2.00 -8.00
C LEU A 119 -7.86 2.91 -8.31
N VAL A 120 -7.61 4.17 -8.66
CA VAL A 120 -8.68 5.10 -9.05
C VAL A 120 -9.36 4.62 -10.33
N ALA A 121 -8.59 4.21 -11.34
CA ALA A 121 -9.14 3.72 -12.61
C ALA A 121 -9.94 2.42 -12.45
N SER A 122 -9.58 1.56 -11.50
CA SER A 122 -10.31 0.32 -11.21
C SER A 122 -11.59 0.53 -10.38
N GLY A 123 -11.83 1.75 -9.90
CA GLY A 123 -12.95 2.05 -9.00
C GLY A 123 -12.76 1.48 -7.59
N TYR A 124 -11.53 1.42 -7.09
CA TYR A 124 -11.23 0.98 -5.74
C TYR A 124 -11.89 1.89 -4.68
N GLU A 125 -12.62 1.29 -3.73
CA GLU A 125 -13.36 1.99 -2.67
C GLU A 125 -12.82 1.68 -1.26
N GLY A 126 -11.72 0.94 -1.14
CA GLY A 126 -11.12 0.58 0.14
C GLY A 126 -10.26 1.68 0.75
N TYR A 127 -9.57 1.35 1.84
CA TYR A 127 -8.69 2.26 2.57
C TYR A 127 -7.23 2.04 2.21
N ILE A 128 -6.44 3.13 2.23
CA ILE A 128 -4.99 3.08 2.13
C ILE A 128 -4.42 3.72 3.40
N ASP A 129 -3.74 2.93 4.21
CA ASP A 129 -3.23 3.35 5.52
C ASP A 129 -1.72 3.60 5.46
N TRP A 130 -1.30 4.68 6.13
CA TRP A 130 0.09 5.07 6.20
C TRP A 130 0.79 4.34 7.35
N GLU A 131 1.93 3.72 7.05
CA GLU A 131 2.76 3.03 8.04
C GLU A 131 4.13 3.69 8.17
N PHE A 132 4.56 3.86 9.42
CA PHE A 132 5.90 4.35 9.75
C PHE A 132 6.78 3.20 10.24
N CYS A 133 7.35 2.45 9.30
CA CYS A 133 7.98 1.14 9.54
C CYS A 133 9.50 1.17 9.76
N HIS A 134 10.08 2.33 10.08
CA HIS A 134 11.50 2.47 10.38
C HIS A 134 11.73 3.38 11.59
N PRO A 135 12.93 3.37 12.19
CA PRO A 135 13.26 4.28 13.28
C PRO A 135 13.07 5.75 12.85
N ALA A 136 12.38 6.55 13.67
CA ALA A 136 12.26 7.98 13.45
C ALA A 136 13.59 8.66 13.76
N MET A 137 14.22 9.29 12.77
CA MET A 137 15.55 9.87 12.91
C MET A 137 15.59 11.28 12.31
N GLU A 138 16.06 12.25 13.07
CA GLU A 138 16.31 13.62 12.61
C GLU A 138 17.77 14.00 12.87
N LYS A 139 18.49 14.44 11.83
CA LYS A 139 19.90 14.88 11.92
C LYS A 139 20.81 13.87 12.63
N GLY A 140 20.59 12.58 12.33
CA GLY A 140 21.36 11.47 12.86
C GLY A 140 21.06 11.09 14.31
N ARG A 141 19.96 11.60 14.89
CA ARG A 141 19.52 11.27 16.26
C ARG A 141 18.08 10.75 16.24
N PRO A 142 17.68 9.92 17.23
CA PRO A 142 16.28 9.56 17.40
C PRO A 142 15.41 10.82 17.48
N ALA A 143 14.35 10.84 16.68
CA ALA A 143 13.37 11.91 16.66
C ALA A 143 12.26 11.66 17.69
N ASP A 144 11.46 12.69 17.98
CA ASP A 144 10.30 12.59 18.85
C ASP A 144 9.02 12.28 18.06
N ILE A 145 7.89 12.23 18.76
CA ILE A 145 6.58 11.98 18.14
C ILE A 145 6.14 13.10 17.19
N ASN A 146 6.65 14.34 17.34
CA ASN A 146 6.28 15.45 16.47
C ASN A 146 6.82 15.23 15.05
N TYR A 147 7.99 14.58 14.93
CA TYR A 147 8.51 14.15 13.64
C TYR A 147 7.52 13.22 12.92
N VAL A 148 7.03 12.19 13.63
CA VAL A 148 6.08 11.22 13.08
C VAL A 148 4.75 11.91 12.72
N HIS A 149 4.26 12.83 13.55
CA HIS A 149 3.07 13.63 13.22
C HIS A 149 3.26 14.46 11.94
N ASN A 150 4.42 15.11 11.78
CA ASN A 150 4.74 15.85 10.56
C ASN A 150 4.79 14.92 9.34
N GLN A 151 5.43 13.75 9.47
CA GLN A 151 5.47 12.75 8.40
C GLN A 151 4.06 12.23 8.06
N THR A 152 3.20 12.01 9.06
CA THR A 152 1.79 11.63 8.86
C THR A 152 1.06 12.67 8.03
N GLN A 153 1.24 13.95 8.35
CA GLN A 153 0.61 15.05 7.62
C GLN A 153 1.10 15.10 6.17
N LEU A 154 2.40 15.01 5.93
CA LEU A 154 2.99 15.03 4.59
C LEU A 154 2.58 13.81 3.76
N ALA A 155 2.52 12.63 4.37
CA ALA A 155 2.03 11.40 3.73
C ALA A 155 0.58 11.55 3.26
N LEU A 156 -0.28 12.12 4.10
CA LEU A 156 -1.68 12.41 3.76
C LEU A 156 -1.80 13.45 2.64
N GLU A 157 -1.01 14.53 2.70
CA GLU A 157 -0.95 15.54 1.64
C GLU A 157 -0.52 14.91 0.30
N TYR A 158 0.53 14.08 0.31
CA TYR A 158 1.05 13.38 -0.86
C TYR A 158 0.00 12.46 -1.50
N MET A 159 -0.61 11.56 -0.73
CA MET A 159 -1.61 10.61 -1.26
C MET A 159 -2.88 11.30 -1.76
N ARG A 160 -3.32 12.38 -1.08
CA ARG A 160 -4.44 13.20 -1.56
C ARG A 160 -4.12 13.89 -2.89
N GLY A 161 -2.89 14.38 -3.05
CA GLY A 161 -2.40 14.94 -4.31
C GLY A 161 -2.47 13.92 -5.44
N LEU A 162 -1.89 12.74 -5.25
CA LEU A 162 -1.91 11.66 -6.24
C LEU A 162 -3.35 11.25 -6.63
N ARG A 163 -4.23 11.11 -5.64
CA ARG A 163 -5.64 10.76 -5.89
C ARG A 163 -6.35 11.85 -6.70
N ALA A 164 -6.12 13.13 -6.40
CA ALA A 164 -6.72 14.24 -7.13
C ALA A 164 -6.24 14.27 -8.59
N GLU A 165 -4.94 14.09 -8.83
CA GLU A 165 -4.36 14.01 -10.17
C GLU A 165 -4.94 12.84 -10.98
N ALA A 166 -5.05 11.66 -10.35
CA ALA A 166 -5.63 10.48 -10.97
C ALA A 166 -7.10 10.68 -11.37
N LEU A 167 -7.93 11.26 -10.48
CA LEU A 167 -9.34 11.56 -10.75
C LEU A 167 -9.51 12.54 -11.92
N GLN A 168 -8.67 13.58 -12.00
CA GLN A 168 -8.66 14.50 -13.14
C GLN A 168 -8.22 13.82 -14.44
N GLY A 169 -7.30 12.86 -14.35
CA GLY A 169 -6.88 12.01 -15.46
C GLY A 169 -8.06 11.21 -16.04
N VAL A 170 -8.81 10.52 -15.19
CA VAL A 170 -9.99 9.74 -15.59
C VAL A 170 -11.06 10.64 -16.23
N GLN A 171 -11.38 11.78 -15.62
CA GLN A 171 -12.37 12.72 -16.16
C GLN A 171 -12.04 13.20 -17.57
N ARG A 172 -10.76 13.47 -17.86
CA ARG A 172 -10.29 13.88 -19.19
C ARG A 172 -10.41 12.78 -20.25
N LEU A 173 -10.35 11.51 -19.86
CA LEU A 173 -10.51 10.38 -20.77
C LEU A 173 -11.98 10.06 -21.08
N THR A 174 -12.89 10.48 -20.21
CA THR A 174 -14.34 10.24 -20.32
C THR A 174 -15.14 11.41 -20.90
N ALA A 175 -14.50 12.56 -21.11
CA ALA A 175 -15.10 13.78 -21.68
C ALA A 175 -14.93 13.84 -23.20
#